data_AF-A0A838PI78-F1
#
_entry.id   AF-A0A838PI78-F1
#
_cell.length_a   1.000
_cell.length_b   1.000
_cell.length_c   1.000
_cell.angle_alpha   90.00
_cell.angle_beta   90.00
_cell.angle_gamma   90.00
#
_symmetry.space_group_name_H-M   'P 1'
#
loop_
_entity.id
_entity.type
_entity.pdbx_description
1 polymer ?
#
loop_
_entity_poly.entity_id
_entity_poly.type
_entity_poly.pdbx_seq_one_letter_code
_entity_poly.pdbx_strand_id
1 'polypeptide(L)' 'MPKKRSIKKHSVKANLQVMELAKAGSSLHLEIYAAKEKIGTLIIGSGSLSWYGGKRKIRKRIPWSRFAAMMDELAYGK' A
#
# COMPACT_ATOMS: atom_id res chain seq x y z
N MET A 1 7.91 36.46 -6.51
CA MET A 1 7.61 35.78 -5.22
C MET A 1 8.24 34.39 -5.24
N PRO A 2 9.04 34.00 -4.24
CA PRO A 2 9.64 32.66 -4.22
C PRO A 2 8.55 31.61 -4.00
N LYS A 3 8.40 30.67 -4.94
CA LYS A 3 7.46 29.54 -4.83
C LYS A 3 7.77 28.73 -3.57
N LYS A 4 6.82 28.71 -2.62
CA LYS A 4 6.87 27.88 -1.41
C LYS A 4 7.02 26.42 -1.85
N ARG A 5 8.19 25.82 -1.67
CA ARG A 5 8.44 24.40 -2.02
C ARG A 5 7.46 23.55 -1.21
N SER A 6 6.54 22.85 -1.87
CA SER A 6 5.64 21.93 -1.19
C SER A 6 6.47 20.80 -0.60
N ILE A 7 6.47 20.69 0.72
CA ILE A 7 7.13 19.60 1.42
C ILE A 7 6.32 18.35 1.06
N LYS A 8 6.91 17.43 0.28
CA LYS A 8 6.28 16.15 -0.05
C LYS A 8 6.05 15.37 1.25
N LYS A 9 4.82 15.38 1.75
CA LYS A 9 4.41 14.75 3.03
C LYS A 9 4.54 13.22 2.98
N HIS A 10 4.31 12.63 1.82
CA HIS A 10 4.34 11.20 1.58
C HIS A 10 5.19 10.88 0.36
N SER A 11 5.97 9.80 0.44
CA SER A 11 6.69 9.23 -0.70
C SER A 11 6.46 7.72 -0.75
N VAL A 12 6.18 7.21 -1.95
CA VAL A 12 5.93 5.79 -2.19
C VAL A 12 7.06 5.28 -3.07
N LYS A 13 7.73 4.21 -2.62
CA LYS A 13 8.70 3.48 -3.44
C LYS A 13 8.07 2.16 -3.85
N ALA A 14 7.99 1.93 -5.15
CA ALA A 14 7.49 0.68 -5.72
C ALA A 14 8.67 -0.13 -6.25
N ASN A 15 8.76 -1.40 -5.85
CA ASN A 15 9.63 -2.37 -6.53
C ASN A 15 8.72 -3.31 -7.32
N LEU A 16 8.71 -3.13 -8.65
CA LEU A 16 7.87 -3.88 -9.57
C LEU A 16 8.72 -4.96 -10.25
N GLN A 17 8.71 -6.18 -9.71
CA GLN A 17 9.13 -7.37 -10.45
C GLN A 17 7.94 -7.87 -11.27
N VAL A 18 7.86 -7.52 -12.56
CA VAL A 18 6.85 -8.08 -13.46
C VAL A 18 7.36 -9.41 -14.03
N MET A 19 6.52 -10.44 -13.97
CA MET A 19 6.44 -11.35 -15.12
C MET A 19 4.99 -11.70 -15.47
N GLU A 20 4.08 -11.76 -14.50
CA GLU A 20 2.62 -11.72 -14.69
C GLU A 20 2.00 -11.84 -13.29
N LEU A 21 1.14 -10.91 -12.87
CA LEU A 21 0.37 -11.03 -11.61
C LEU A 21 -0.58 -12.25 -11.60
N ALA A 22 -0.70 -12.94 -12.75
CA ALA A 22 -1.57 -14.08 -13.00
C ALA A 22 -1.04 -15.42 -12.46
N LYS A 23 0.27 -15.54 -12.14
CA LYS A 23 0.85 -16.80 -11.65
C LYS A 23 0.87 -16.83 -10.13
N ALA A 24 0.53 -17.98 -9.55
CA ALA A 24 0.65 -18.19 -8.10
C ALA A 24 2.07 -17.82 -7.62
N GLY A 25 2.16 -16.86 -6.69
CA GLY A 25 3.44 -16.41 -6.12
C GLY A 25 3.94 -15.03 -6.57
N SER A 26 3.36 -14.43 -7.62
CA SER A 26 3.69 -13.04 -7.99
C SER A 26 3.02 -12.05 -7.04
N SER A 27 3.78 -11.10 -6.49
CA SER A 27 3.26 -10.03 -5.65
C SER A 27 4.01 -8.72 -5.84
N LEU A 28 3.28 -7.59 -5.81
CA LEU A 28 3.83 -6.24 -5.86
C LEU A 28 4.05 -5.73 -4.43
N HIS A 29 5.26 -5.30 -4.12
CA HIS A 29 5.63 -4.78 -2.80
C HIS A 29 5.85 -3.26 -2.88
N LEU A 30 5.11 -2.53 -2.06
CA LEU A 30 5.13 -1.08 -1.97
C LEU A 30 5.58 -0.69 -0.57
N GLU A 31 6.70 0.02 -0.47
CA GLU A 31 7.16 0.60 0.79
C GLU A 31 6.69 2.05 0.89
N ILE A 32 5.93 2.35 1.94
CA ILE A 32 5.28 3.65 2.14
C ILE A 32 6.02 4.42 3.23
N TYR A 33 6.43 5.64 2.90
CA TYR A 33 7.15 6.53 3.81
C TYR A 33 6.38 7.85 4.00
N ALA A 34 6.41 8.38 5.22
CA ALA A 34 5.98 9.73 5.56
C ALA A 34 7.16 10.46 6.22
N ALA A 35 7.52 11.65 5.73
CA ALA A 35 8.66 12.42 6.24
C ALA A 35 9.97 11.58 6.41
N LYS A 36 10.24 10.68 5.45
CA LYS A 36 11.38 9.71 5.46
C LYS A 36 11.27 8.57 6.49
N GLU A 37 10.23 8.51 7.31
CA GLU A 37 9.95 7.38 8.20
C GLU A 37 9.07 6.36 7.46
N LYS A 38 9.44 5.07 7.51
CA LYS A 38 8.64 3.99 6.92
C LYS A 38 7.38 3.78 7.76
N ILE A 39 6.22 4.07 7.19
CA ILE A 39 4.92 3.92 7.87
C ILE A 39 4.24 2.59 7.55
N GLY A 40 4.72 1.87 6.54
CA GLY A 40 4.32 0.48 6.31
C GLY A 40 4.76 -0.09 4.97
N THR A 41 4.43 -1.36 4.78
CA THR A 41 4.59 -2.08 3.52
C THR A 41 3.25 -2.65 3.09
N LEU A 42 2.88 -2.36 1.85
CA LEU A 42 1.71 -2.89 1.17
C LEU A 42 2.15 -3.95 0.17
N ILE A 43 1.62 -5.17 0.29
CA ILE A 43 1.84 -6.26 -0.65
C ILE A 43 0.53 -6.56 -1.38
N ILE A 44 0.56 -6.52 -2.70
CA ILE A 44 -0.57 -6.81 -3.58
C ILE A 44 -0.31 -8.17 -4.24
N GLY A 45 -1.15 -9.15 -3.94
CA GLY A 45 -1.16 -10.46 -4.61
C GLY A 45 -2.48 -10.70 -5.33
N SER A 46 -2.57 -11.79 -6.08
CA SER A 46 -3.75 -12.10 -6.92
C SER A 46 -5.07 -12.17 -6.14
N GLY A 47 -5.09 -12.76 -4.94
CA GLY A 47 -6.32 -12.93 -4.15
C GLY A 47 -6.46 -12.02 -2.92
N SER A 48 -5.44 -11.23 -2.60
CA SER A 48 -5.48 -10.42 -1.37
C SER A 48 -4.43 -9.33 -1.36
N LEU A 49 -4.74 -8.29 -0.60
CA LEU A 49 -3.82 -7.28 -0.14
C LEU A 49 -3.27 -7.67 1.23
N SER A 50 -1.99 -7.40 1.50
CA SER A 50 -1.42 -7.53 2.84
C SER A 50 -0.78 -6.23 3.28
N TRP A 51 -1.01 -5.87 4.55
CA TRP A 51 -0.45 -4.69 5.16
C TRP A 51 0.47 -5.05 6.33
N TYR A 52 1.64 -4.44 6.33
CA TYR A 52 2.56 -4.40 7.45
C TYR A 52 2.63 -2.95 7.93
N GLY A 53 2.10 -2.66 9.13
CA GLY A 53 2.29 -1.33 9.71
C GLY A 53 3.76 -1.12 10.07
N GLY A 54 4.31 0.07 9.82
CA GLY A 54 5.74 0.35 9.98
C GLY A 54 6.31 0.06 11.37
N LYS A 55 5.48 0.11 12.41
CA LYS A 55 5.83 -0.24 13.81
C LYS A 55 5.16 -1.53 14.32
N ARG A 56 4.48 -2.29 13.46
CA ARG A 56 3.71 -3.47 13.85
C ARG A 56 4.40 -4.75 13.37
N LYS A 57 4.53 -5.73 14.26
CA LYS A 57 5.16 -7.03 13.97
C LYS A 57 4.25 -8.00 13.20
N ILE A 58 2.95 -7.74 13.17
CA ILE A 58 1.95 -8.67 12.62
C ILE A 58 1.48 -8.19 11.24
N ARG A 59 1.63 -9.06 10.24
CA ARG A 59 1.00 -8.90 8.92
C ARG A 59 -0.51 -9.05 9.03
N LYS A 60 -1.27 -8.13 8.44
CA LYS A 60 -2.71 -8.31 8.21
C LYS A 60 -2.97 -8.60 6.74
N ARG A 61 -3.58 -9.76 6.47
CA ARG A 61 -4.07 -10.13 5.14
C ARG A 61 -5.52 -9.69 5.02
N ILE A 62 -5.83 -8.98 3.93
CA ILE A 62 -7.15 -8.44 3.61
C ILE A 62 -7.55 -9.01 2.24
N PRO A 63 -8.53 -9.92 2.18
CA PRO A 63 -9.10 -10.37 0.91
C PRO A 63 -9.68 -9.19 0.12
N TRP A 64 -9.71 -9.29 -1.22
CA TRP A 64 -10.17 -8.19 -2.08
C TRP A 64 -11.59 -7.74 -1.79
N SER A 65 -12.51 -8.67 -1.51
CA SER A 65 -13.89 -8.33 -1.15
C SER A 65 -13.98 -7.47 0.11
N ARG A 66 -13.17 -7.79 1.12
CA ARG A 66 -13.08 -6.99 2.35
C ARG A 66 -12.44 -5.63 2.10
N PHE A 67 -11.40 -5.59 1.27
CA PHE A 67 -10.77 -4.32 0.90
C PHE A 67 -11.75 -3.40 0.17
N ALA A 68 -12.51 -3.94 -0.80
CA ALA A 68 -13.53 -3.19 -1.52
C ALA A 68 -14.58 -2.61 -0.57
N ALA A 69 -15.14 -3.42 0.33
CA ALA A 69 -16.10 -2.95 1.33
C ALA A 69 -15.54 -1.82 2.21
N MET A 70 -14.29 -1.94 2.69
CA MET A 70 -13.64 -0.89 3.47
C MET A 70 -13.44 0.40 2.66
N MET A 71 -13.11 0.28 1.38
CA MET A 71 -12.94 1.44 0.51
C MET A 71 -14.28 2.10 0.16
N ASP A 72 -15.34 1.31 -0.02
CA ASP A 72 -16.69 1.83 -0.24
C ASP A 72 -17.19 2.60 0.98
N GLU A 73 -16.94 2.08 2.19
CA GLU A 73 -17.22 2.78 3.45
C GLU A 73 -16.43 4.09 3.54
N LEU A 74 -15.12 4.07 3.26
CA LEU A 74 -14.27 5.26 3.35
C LEU A 74 -14.54 6.32 2.28
N ALA A 75 -14.87 5.91 1.07
CA ALA A 75 -15.06 6.82 -0.06
C ALA A 75 -16.51 7.32 -0.19
N TYR A 76 -17.48 6.47 0.17
CA TYR A 76 -18.91 6.73 -0.07
C TYR A 76 -19.77 6.68 1.19
N GLY A 77 -19.22 6.26 2.35
CA GLY A 77 -19.95 6.26 3.63
C GLY A 77 -21.11 5.26 3.70
N LYS A 78 -21.05 4.17 2.92
CA LYS A 78 -22.05 3.10 2.93
C LYS A 78 -21.77 2.06 4.00
#